data_AF-S8EEJ3-F1
#
_entry.id   AF-S8EEJ3-F1
#
_cell.length_a   1.000
_cell.length_b   1.000
_cell.length_c   1.000
_cell.angle_alpha   90.00
_cell.angle_beta   90.00
_cell.angle_gamma   90.00
#
_symmetry.space_group_name_H-M   'P 1'
#
loop_
_entity.id
_entity.type
_entity.pdbx_description
1 polymer ?
#
loop_
_entity_poly.entity_id
_entity_poly.type
_entity_poly.pdbx_seq_one_letter_code
_entity_poly.pdbx_strand_id
1 'polypeptide(L)'
;SAPKLVKMRSMRERVEDTLSAHRNELVSLLSRYVAQGKSILQPHHLIDELDNITGVGTDQMKLGESPFGEVLKTAQEAIVSPPFVAIAIRPRPGVWEYVRVNVYELSVEELSVSEYLHFKEDLVNGQEDDKYVLELDLEPFNATFPRPTRSASIGNGVQFLNRHLSSVMFRNKESLEPLLDFLRVHKHKGHVLMLNDRIQRISQLESSLIKAEDYISKLPPNTPSSEFEYALQELGFERGWGDTAVRVLETMRLLSDILQAPDPSTLEKFLGRLPMLFNVVILSVHGYFGQANVLGLPDTGGQVVYILDQVRALENEMIQRIKKQGLNIAPQILIVT
;
A
#
# COMPACT_ATOMS: atom_id res chain seq x y z
N SER A 1 25.41 16.29 25.07
CA SER A 1 24.37 17.12 24.45
C SER A 1 23.66 16.32 23.38
N ALA A 2 22.42 15.90 23.62
CA ALA A 2 21.63 15.20 22.61
C ALA A 2 21.40 16.14 21.41
N PRO A 3 21.48 15.67 20.16
CA PRO A 3 21.15 16.49 19.02
C PRO A 3 19.68 16.88 19.12
N LYS A 4 19.40 18.18 19.24
CA LYS A 4 18.05 18.72 19.13
C LYS A 4 17.52 18.31 17.77
N LEU A 5 16.43 17.55 17.75
CA LEU A 5 15.61 17.31 16.56
C LEU A 5 15.24 18.69 16.00
N VAL A 6 15.93 19.10 14.93
CA VAL A 6 15.58 20.30 14.18
C VAL A 6 14.23 19.99 13.53
N LYS A 7 13.18 20.68 13.99
CA LYS A 7 11.86 20.66 13.37
C LYS A 7 12.07 20.88 11.86
N MET A 8 11.62 19.95 11.01
CA MET A 8 11.65 20.18 9.57
C MET A 8 10.87 21.48 9.32
N ARG A 9 11.54 22.50 8.77
CA ARG A 9 10.90 23.77 8.39
C ARG A 9 9.84 23.49 7.33
N SER A 10 8.70 24.17 7.39
CA SER A 10 7.67 24.04 6.35
C SER A 10 8.20 24.58 5.01
N MET A 11 7.71 24.10 3.87
CA MET A 11 8.14 24.67 2.58
C MET A 11 7.79 26.15 2.46
N ARG A 12 6.71 26.60 3.11
CA ARG A 12 6.40 28.04 3.22
C ARG A 12 7.57 28.82 3.83
N GLU A 13 8.05 28.43 5.01
CA GLU A 13 9.19 29.09 5.68
C GLU A 13 10.43 29.09 4.78
N ARG A 14 10.72 27.97 4.09
CA ARG A 14 11.86 27.88 3.17
C ARG A 14 11.73 28.81 1.97
N VAL A 15 10.53 28.93 1.40
CA VAL A 15 10.26 29.80 0.25
C VAL A 15 10.31 31.27 0.66
N GLU A 16 9.74 31.61 1.81
CA GLU A 16 9.73 32.98 2.36
C GLU A 16 11.14 33.46 2.76
N ASP A 17 11.93 32.61 3.43
CA ASP A 17 13.33 32.87 3.76
C ASP A 17 14.16 33.14 2.49
N THR A 18 13.92 32.38 1.42
CA THR A 18 14.69 32.53 0.18
C THR A 18 14.25 33.74 -0.65
N LEU A 19 12.95 34.06 -0.66
CA LEU A 19 12.43 35.29 -1.27
C LEU A 19 13.04 36.54 -0.61
N SER A 20 13.25 36.49 0.70
CA SER A 20 13.91 37.56 1.44
C SER A 20 15.41 37.67 1.08
N ALA A 21 16.10 36.55 0.86
CA ALA A 21 17.53 36.51 0.57
C ALA A 21 17.89 36.84 -0.90
N HIS A 22 17.07 36.40 -1.87
CA HIS A 22 17.34 36.51 -3.31
C HIS A 22 16.23 37.25 -4.07
N ARG A 23 15.73 38.34 -3.46
CA ARG A 23 14.54 39.06 -3.91
C ARG A 23 14.53 39.42 -5.41
N ASN A 24 15.59 40.05 -5.92
CA ASN A 24 15.62 40.56 -7.29
C ASN A 24 15.57 39.45 -8.35
N GLU A 25 16.31 38.37 -8.10
CA GLU A 25 16.40 37.21 -8.99
C GLU A 25 15.09 36.42 -9.02
N LEU A 26 14.45 36.25 -7.84
CA LEU A 26 13.17 35.55 -7.71
C LEU A 26 11.99 36.36 -8.25
N VAL A 27 11.98 37.69 -8.06
CA VAL A 27 11.01 38.57 -8.73
C VAL A 27 11.14 38.44 -10.24
N SER A 28 12.36 38.44 -10.78
CA SER A 28 12.61 38.28 -12.21
C SER A 28 12.07 36.94 -12.72
N LEU A 29 12.33 35.84 -12.00
CA LEU A 29 11.82 34.51 -12.34
C LEU A 29 10.30 34.43 -12.33
N LEU A 30 9.69 34.82 -11.21
CA LEU A 30 8.25 34.75 -11.03
C LEU A 30 7.52 35.70 -11.99
N SER A 31 8.10 36.85 -12.31
CA SER A 31 7.56 37.78 -13.31
C SER A 31 7.58 37.18 -14.71
N ARG A 32 8.60 36.38 -15.06
CA ARG A 32 8.63 35.64 -16.34
C ARG A 32 7.53 34.60 -16.41
N TYR A 33 7.27 33.87 -15.33
CA TYR A 33 6.13 32.96 -15.27
C TYR A 33 4.80 33.70 -15.45
N VAL A 34 4.58 34.79 -14.70
CA VAL A 34 3.37 35.62 -14.79
C VAL A 34 3.19 36.25 -16.18
N ALA A 35 4.29 36.61 -16.86
CA ALA A 35 4.25 37.18 -18.21
C ALA A 35 3.70 36.22 -19.27
N GLN A 36 3.71 34.91 -19.01
CA GLN A 36 3.08 33.91 -19.88
C GLN A 36 1.54 33.92 -19.79
N GLY A 37 0.97 34.67 -18.84
CA GLY A 37 -0.46 34.76 -18.61
C GLY A 37 -1.00 33.54 -17.84
N LYS A 38 -2.30 33.30 -17.97
CA LYS A 38 -2.98 32.17 -17.35
C LYS A 38 -2.50 30.84 -17.97
N SER A 39 -1.75 30.03 -17.24
CA SER A 39 -1.18 28.78 -17.78
C SER A 39 -0.80 27.75 -16.70
N ILE A 40 -0.52 26.52 -17.15
CA ILE A 40 0.12 25.46 -16.35
C ILE A 40 1.56 25.30 -16.81
N LEU A 41 2.49 25.39 -15.86
CA LEU A 41 3.92 25.15 -16.06
C LEU A 41 4.28 23.73 -15.60
N GLN A 42 4.89 22.99 -16.50
CA GLN A 42 5.46 21.67 -16.23
C GLN A 42 6.86 21.81 -15.61
N PRO A 43 7.41 20.74 -15.00
CA PRO A 43 8.72 20.82 -14.34
C PRO A 43 9.85 21.34 -15.23
N HIS A 44 9.87 20.94 -16.50
CA HIS A 44 10.88 21.41 -17.45
C HIS A 44 10.76 22.91 -17.71
N HIS A 45 9.54 23.45 -17.87
CA HIS A 45 9.34 24.90 -17.99
C HIS A 45 9.84 25.68 -16.76
N LEU A 46 9.63 25.12 -15.56
CA LEU A 46 10.11 25.75 -14.33
C LEU A 46 11.64 25.79 -14.27
N ILE A 47 12.30 24.70 -14.66
CA ILE A 47 13.75 24.57 -14.66
C ILE A 47 14.39 25.41 -15.77
N ASP A 48 13.82 25.41 -16.98
CA ASP A 48 14.35 26.16 -18.13
C ASP A 48 14.42 27.68 -17.82
N GLU A 49 13.38 28.24 -17.21
CA GLU A 49 13.37 29.65 -16.80
C GLU A 49 14.34 29.94 -15.64
N LEU A 50 14.53 28.97 -14.74
CA LEU A 50 15.52 29.07 -13.67
C LEU A 50 16.94 29.13 -14.25
N ASP A 51 17.25 28.26 -15.21
CA ASP A 51 18.56 28.21 -15.87
C ASP A 51 18.83 29.49 -16.70
N ASN A 52 17.81 30.00 -17.40
CA ASN A 52 17.90 31.24 -18.18
C ASN A 52 18.30 32.47 -17.35
N ILE A 53 17.97 32.51 -16.06
CA ILE A 53 18.36 33.60 -15.15
C ILE A 53 19.79 33.43 -14.67
N THR A 54 20.23 32.20 -14.43
CA THR A 54 21.60 31.92 -13.97
C THR A 54 22.68 32.17 -15.03
N GLY A 55 22.32 32.27 -16.31
CA GLY A 55 23.25 32.50 -17.42
C GLY A 55 23.71 33.95 -17.64
N VAL A 56 23.19 34.93 -16.88
CA VAL A 56 23.29 36.37 -17.25
C VAL A 56 24.30 37.19 -16.39
N GLY A 57 25.02 36.61 -15.42
CA GLY A 57 25.97 37.38 -14.60
C GLY A 57 27.06 36.57 -13.88
N THR A 58 28.26 37.15 -13.79
CA THR A 58 29.52 36.51 -13.33
C THR A 58 29.74 36.45 -11.81
N ASP A 59 28.82 36.92 -10.97
CA ASP A 59 29.03 36.99 -9.50
C ASP A 59 27.84 36.53 -8.64
N GLN A 60 26.84 35.87 -9.23
CA GLN A 60 25.70 35.33 -8.48
C GLN A 60 25.94 33.87 -8.17
N MET A 61 25.95 33.50 -6.88
CA MET A 61 25.72 32.11 -6.44
C MET A 61 24.58 31.57 -7.28
N LYS A 62 24.81 30.46 -8.00
CA LYS A 62 23.82 29.91 -8.93
C LYS A 62 22.48 29.83 -8.20
N LEU A 63 21.47 30.57 -8.67
CA LEU A 63 20.13 30.54 -8.08
C LEU A 63 19.57 29.10 -8.05
N GLY A 64 20.05 28.24 -8.96
CA GLY A 64 19.79 26.80 -8.96
C GLY A 64 20.40 26.01 -7.78
N GLU A 65 21.42 26.53 -7.10
CA GLU A 65 21.98 25.98 -5.84
C GLU A 65 21.38 26.64 -4.59
N SER A 66 20.50 27.64 -4.76
CA SER A 66 19.77 28.26 -3.64
C SER A 66 18.70 27.32 -3.07
N PRO A 67 18.24 27.53 -1.82
CA PRO A 67 17.16 26.72 -1.23
C PRO A 67 15.85 26.77 -2.04
N PHE A 68 15.59 27.86 -2.78
CA PHE A 68 14.43 27.99 -3.67
C PHE A 68 14.64 27.28 -5.00
N GLY A 69 15.86 27.30 -5.54
CA GLY A 69 16.23 26.47 -6.69
C GLY A 69 16.00 24.99 -6.41
N GLU A 70 16.37 24.52 -5.21
CA GLU A 70 16.07 23.16 -4.76
C GLU A 70 14.57 22.90 -4.60
N VAL A 71 13.79 23.88 -4.11
CA VAL A 71 12.32 23.77 -4.05
C VAL A 71 11.73 23.62 -5.46
N LEU A 72 12.14 24.44 -6.42
CA LEU A 72 11.67 24.37 -7.81
C LEU A 72 12.03 23.05 -8.49
N LYS A 73 13.22 22.49 -8.23
CA LYS A 73 13.59 21.16 -8.73
C LYS A 73 12.68 20.05 -8.20
N THR A 74 12.08 20.25 -7.02
CA THR A 74 11.09 19.31 -6.45
C THR A 74 9.64 19.63 -6.81
N ALA A 75 9.39 20.77 -7.47
CA ALA A 75 8.07 21.13 -7.96
C ALA A 75 7.64 20.19 -9.09
N GLN A 76 6.38 19.74 -9.04
CA GLN A 76 5.80 18.86 -10.06
C GLN A 76 5.01 19.64 -11.10
N GLU A 77 4.50 20.81 -10.72
CA GLU A 77 3.81 21.74 -11.61
C GLU A 77 3.68 23.09 -10.89
N ALA A 78 3.46 24.15 -11.67
CA ALA A 78 2.99 25.42 -11.15
C ALA A 78 1.83 25.94 -11.99
N ILE A 79 0.91 26.63 -11.34
CA ILE A 79 -0.26 27.25 -11.95
C ILE A 79 -0.04 28.75 -11.87
N VAL A 80 -0.16 29.41 -13.01
CA VAL A 80 -0.01 30.85 -13.13
C VAL A 80 -1.39 31.43 -13.34
N SER A 81 -1.84 32.26 -12.41
CA SER A 81 -3.02 33.11 -12.57
C SER A 81 -2.64 34.50 -12.05
N PRO A 82 -2.21 35.42 -12.93
CA PRO A 82 -1.65 36.71 -12.53
C PRO A 82 -2.53 37.43 -11.49
N PRO A 83 -1.97 37.91 -10.36
CA PRO A 83 -0.54 38.02 -10.02
C PRO A 83 0.06 36.82 -9.29
N PHE A 84 -0.65 35.70 -9.18
CA PHE A 84 -0.29 34.56 -8.36
C PHE A 84 0.39 33.45 -9.15
N VAL A 85 1.35 32.81 -8.50
CA VAL A 85 1.95 31.54 -8.94
C VAL A 85 1.76 30.53 -7.83
N ALA A 86 0.92 29.52 -8.05
CA ALA A 86 0.69 28.42 -7.12
C ALA A 86 1.55 27.21 -7.51
N ILE A 87 2.35 26.66 -6.61
CA ILE A 87 3.36 25.64 -6.89
C ILE A 87 3.02 24.37 -6.10
N ALA A 88 2.93 23.22 -6.78
CA ALA A 88 2.82 21.92 -6.15
C ALA A 88 4.21 21.31 -5.96
N ILE A 89 4.64 21.20 -4.71
CA ILE A 89 5.98 20.76 -4.33
C ILE A 89 5.91 19.33 -3.83
N ARG A 90 6.81 18.48 -4.33
CA ARG A 90 6.92 17.07 -3.91
C ARG A 90 8.32 16.80 -3.33
N PRO A 91 8.57 17.13 -2.05
CA PRO A 91 9.89 17.01 -1.45
C PRO A 91 10.39 15.56 -1.41
N ARG A 92 9.47 14.60 -1.29
CA ARG A 92 9.75 13.16 -1.28
C ARG A 92 8.53 12.36 -1.71
N PRO A 93 8.68 11.09 -2.11
CA PRO A 93 7.54 10.27 -2.53
C PRO A 93 6.47 10.15 -1.45
N GLY A 94 5.24 10.52 -1.82
CA GLY A 94 4.05 10.47 -0.95
C GLY A 94 3.87 11.69 -0.03
N VAL A 95 4.70 12.73 -0.15
CA VAL A 95 4.53 13.99 0.58
C VAL A 95 4.39 15.13 -0.42
N TRP A 96 3.38 15.95 -0.22
CA TRP A 96 3.05 17.11 -1.04
C TRP A 96 2.86 18.32 -0.16
N GLU A 97 3.33 19.46 -0.66
CA GLU A 97 3.13 20.77 -0.05
C GLU A 97 2.74 21.74 -1.17
N TYR A 98 1.78 22.62 -0.91
CA TYR A 98 1.25 23.56 -1.88
C TYR A 98 1.49 24.97 -1.38
N VAL A 99 2.06 25.81 -2.22
CA VAL A 99 2.35 27.20 -1.86
C VAL A 99 1.88 28.14 -2.95
N ARG A 100 1.37 29.31 -2.57
CA ARG A 100 1.03 30.40 -3.47
C ARG A 100 1.98 31.56 -3.23
N VAL A 101 2.52 32.10 -4.31
CA VAL A 101 3.36 33.30 -4.27
C VAL A 101 2.65 34.43 -5.02
N ASN A 102 2.44 35.56 -4.35
CA ASN A 102 2.05 36.80 -5.02
C ASN A 102 3.31 37.49 -5.55
N VAL A 103 3.44 37.64 -6.86
CA VAL A 103 4.67 38.15 -7.48
C VAL A 103 4.90 39.64 -7.20
N TYR A 104 3.83 40.41 -6.99
CA TYR A 104 3.94 41.86 -6.74
C TYR A 104 4.20 42.18 -5.27
N GLU A 105 3.53 41.49 -4.36
CA GLU A 105 3.68 41.69 -2.92
C GLU A 105 4.82 40.85 -2.32
N LEU A 106 5.27 39.82 -3.04
CA LEU A 106 6.24 38.82 -2.59
C LEU A 106 5.83 38.11 -1.30
N SER A 107 4.52 37.95 -1.11
CA SER A 107 3.94 37.16 -0.03
C SER A 107 3.84 35.68 -0.43
N VAL A 108 4.05 34.81 0.55
CA VAL A 108 3.97 33.35 0.40
C VAL A 108 2.92 32.82 1.35
N GLU A 109 1.98 32.07 0.79
CA GLU A 109 0.91 31.42 1.53
C GLU A 109 0.99 29.91 1.31
N GLU A 110 0.74 29.15 2.36
CA GLU A 110 0.55 27.71 2.26
C GLU A 110 -0.91 27.44 1.88
N LEU A 111 -1.11 26.57 0.90
CA LEU A 111 -2.43 26.16 0.44
C LEU A 111 -2.76 24.76 0.93
N SER A 112 -4.02 24.54 1.26
CA SER A 112 -4.61 23.21 1.35
C SER A 112 -4.74 22.58 -0.04
N VAL A 113 -5.00 21.26 -0.08
CA VAL A 113 -5.25 20.53 -1.32
C VAL A 113 -6.45 21.14 -2.08
N SER A 114 -7.56 21.40 -1.38
CA SER A 114 -8.76 22.00 -1.96
C SER A 114 -8.48 23.39 -2.53
N GLU A 115 -7.78 24.26 -1.81
CA GLU A 115 -7.43 25.61 -2.32
C GLU A 115 -6.53 25.55 -3.55
N TYR A 116 -5.58 24.61 -3.59
CA TYR A 116 -4.73 24.42 -4.77
C TYR A 116 -5.52 23.89 -5.98
N LEU A 117 -6.43 22.94 -5.77
CA LEU A 117 -7.29 22.41 -6.84
C LEU A 117 -8.26 23.45 -7.36
N HIS A 118 -8.85 24.26 -6.48
CA HIS A 118 -9.70 25.38 -6.88
C HIS A 118 -8.95 26.36 -7.79
N PHE A 119 -7.67 26.63 -7.49
CA PHE A 119 -6.83 27.46 -8.35
C PHE A 119 -6.58 26.83 -9.74
N LYS A 120 -6.59 25.50 -9.86
CA LYS A 120 -6.54 24.80 -11.17
C LYS A 120 -7.86 24.87 -11.92
N GLU A 121 -8.98 24.80 -11.20
CA GLU A 121 -10.32 24.90 -11.79
C GLU A 121 -10.56 26.30 -12.38
N ASP A 122 -10.19 27.34 -11.63
CA ASP A 122 -10.24 28.75 -12.04
C ASP A 122 -9.46 29.04 -13.33
N LEU A 123 -8.43 28.25 -13.61
CA LEU A 123 -7.64 28.39 -14.82
C LEU A 123 -8.46 28.03 -16.07
N VAL A 124 -9.34 27.03 -15.97
CA VAL A 124 -10.12 26.48 -17.09
C VAL A 124 -11.49 27.13 -17.16
N ASN A 125 -12.20 27.19 -16.03
CA ASN A 125 -13.60 27.61 -15.96
C ASN A 125 -13.73 29.13 -15.71
N GLY A 126 -12.65 29.80 -15.29
CA GLY A 126 -12.75 31.16 -14.75
C GLY A 126 -13.36 31.14 -13.35
N GLN A 127 -13.79 32.32 -12.88
CA GLN A 127 -14.39 32.46 -11.55
C GLN A 127 -15.86 32.02 -11.57
N GLU A 128 -16.10 30.72 -11.70
CA GLU A 128 -17.41 30.12 -11.45
C GLU A 128 -17.44 29.57 -10.03
N ASP A 129 -18.01 30.35 -9.12
CA ASP A 129 -18.04 30.06 -7.68
C ASP A 129 -19.28 29.18 -7.34
N ASP A 130 -19.26 27.92 -7.77
CA ASP A 130 -20.22 26.93 -7.26
C ASP A 130 -19.81 26.50 -5.85
N LYS A 131 -20.62 26.88 -4.87
CA LYS A 131 -20.35 26.64 -3.44
C LYS A 131 -20.51 25.18 -3.03
N TYR A 132 -21.01 24.31 -3.91
CA TYR A 132 -21.34 22.92 -3.61
C TYR A 132 -20.69 21.91 -4.56
N VAL A 133 -19.52 22.23 -5.10
CA VAL A 133 -18.70 21.27 -5.85
C VAL A 133 -18.43 20.03 -4.98
N LEU A 134 -18.63 18.85 -5.57
CA LEU A 134 -18.41 17.58 -4.88
C LEU A 134 -16.91 17.35 -4.62
N GLU A 135 -16.51 17.40 -3.34
CA GLU A 135 -15.18 16.98 -2.91
C GLU A 135 -15.19 15.49 -2.50
N LEU A 136 -14.33 14.69 -3.14
CA LEU A 136 -14.14 13.29 -2.81
C LEU A 136 -13.00 13.12 -1.80
N ASP A 137 -13.34 13.14 -0.51
CA ASP A 137 -12.38 12.89 0.57
C ASP A 137 -12.48 11.45 1.13
N LEU A 138 -11.43 10.66 0.89
CA LEU A 138 -11.29 9.29 1.39
C LEU A 138 -10.43 9.18 2.66
N GLU A 139 -9.85 10.28 3.14
CA GLU A 139 -8.98 10.26 4.32
C GLU A 139 -9.72 9.82 5.61
N PRO A 140 -10.93 10.33 5.93
CA PRO A 140 -11.67 9.94 7.13
C PRO A 140 -12.03 8.44 7.16
N PHE A 141 -12.32 7.86 6.00
CA PHE A 141 -12.69 6.44 5.87
C PHE A 141 -11.51 5.49 6.14
N ASN A 142 -10.28 5.99 6.09
CA ASN A 142 -9.05 5.23 6.30
C ASN A 142 -8.39 5.50 7.66
N ALA A 143 -9.03 6.23 8.57
CA ALA A 143 -8.44 6.64 9.85
C ALA A 143 -8.15 5.47 10.80
N THR A 144 -8.87 4.36 10.67
CA THR A 144 -8.68 3.14 11.47
C THR A 144 -7.47 2.31 11.03
N PHE A 145 -6.99 2.52 9.80
CA PHE A 145 -5.82 1.82 9.29
C PHE A 145 -4.54 2.57 9.65
N PRO A 146 -3.56 1.91 10.27
CA PRO A 146 -2.29 2.54 10.56
C PRO A 146 -1.58 2.88 9.24
N ARG A 147 -1.00 4.10 9.14
CA ARG A 147 -0.30 4.57 7.94
C ARG A 147 1.21 4.61 8.14
N PRO A 148 2.02 3.93 7.32
CA PRO A 148 3.46 4.06 7.37
C PRO A 148 3.89 5.45 6.87
N THR A 149 4.71 6.15 7.66
CA THR A 149 5.18 7.52 7.33
C THR A 149 6.51 7.55 6.57
N ARG A 150 7.15 6.40 6.37
CA ARG A 150 8.43 6.28 5.66
C ARG A 150 8.17 5.91 4.20
N SER A 151 8.70 6.70 3.26
CA SER A 151 8.57 6.43 1.83
C SER A 151 9.14 5.06 1.42
N ALA A 152 10.16 4.56 2.14
CA ALA A 152 10.71 3.22 1.93
C ALA A 152 9.72 2.07 2.21
N SER A 153 8.62 2.34 2.92
CA SER A 153 7.57 1.36 3.20
C SER A 153 6.51 1.27 2.11
N ILE A 154 6.52 2.16 1.10
CA ILE A 154 5.59 2.13 -0.02
C ILE A 154 5.76 0.80 -0.77
N GLY A 155 4.64 0.12 -1.05
CA GLY A 155 4.63 -1.22 -1.64
C GLY A 155 4.78 -2.38 -0.66
N ASN A 156 5.12 -2.13 0.61
CA ASN A 156 5.33 -3.16 1.64
C ASN A 156 4.19 -3.22 2.69
N GLY A 157 2.95 -3.01 2.26
CA GLY A 157 1.79 -2.89 3.15
C GLY A 157 1.54 -4.14 4.02
N VAL A 158 1.73 -5.34 3.46
CA VAL A 158 1.52 -6.60 4.20
C VAL A 158 2.46 -6.75 5.38
N GLN A 159 3.73 -6.35 5.24
CA GLN A 159 4.71 -6.42 6.32
C GLN A 159 4.34 -5.47 7.47
N PHE A 160 3.82 -4.29 7.12
CA PHE A 160 3.36 -3.32 8.09
C PHE A 160 2.10 -3.80 8.81
N LEU A 161 1.14 -4.37 8.07
CA LEU A 161 -0.07 -4.96 8.62
C LEU A 161 0.25 -6.14 9.56
N ASN A 162 1.17 -7.03 9.17
CA ASN A 162 1.62 -8.14 10.02
C ASN A 162 2.22 -7.62 11.34
N ARG A 163 3.07 -6.58 11.29
CA ARG A 163 3.59 -5.93 12.51
C ARG A 163 2.50 -5.35 13.39
N HIS A 164 1.52 -4.70 12.78
CA HIS A 164 0.40 -4.13 13.50
C HIS A 164 -0.46 -5.21 14.17
N LEU A 165 -0.90 -6.21 13.40
CA LEU A 165 -1.72 -7.33 13.89
C LEU A 165 -1.02 -8.09 15.02
N SER A 166 0.26 -8.46 14.85
CA SER A 166 1.02 -9.13 15.91
C SER A 166 1.12 -8.27 17.17
N SER A 167 1.33 -6.95 17.05
CA SER A 167 1.35 -6.05 18.21
C SER A 167 -0.02 -5.93 18.90
N VAL A 168 -1.12 -6.01 18.16
CA VAL A 168 -2.48 -5.97 18.74
C VAL A 168 -2.76 -7.28 19.47
N MET A 169 -2.48 -8.42 18.82
CA MET A 169 -2.60 -9.78 19.37
C MET A 169 -1.79 -9.95 20.65
N PHE A 170 -0.59 -9.39 20.72
CA PHE A 170 0.26 -9.48 21.91
C PHE A 170 -0.29 -8.68 23.10
N ARG A 171 -0.98 -7.56 22.85
CA ARG A 171 -1.48 -6.66 23.91
C ARG A 171 -2.83 -7.08 24.47
N ASN A 172 -3.69 -7.68 23.65
CA ASN A 172 -5.04 -8.04 24.07
C ASN A 172 -5.37 -9.49 23.68
N LYS A 173 -5.53 -10.38 24.67
CA LYS A 173 -5.91 -11.78 24.43
C LYS A 173 -7.27 -11.93 23.74
N GLU A 174 -8.21 -11.01 23.96
CA GLU A 174 -9.52 -11.04 23.27
C GLU A 174 -9.37 -10.83 21.76
N SER A 175 -8.28 -10.19 21.31
CA SER A 175 -8.01 -10.00 19.88
C SER A 175 -7.58 -11.28 19.15
N LEU A 176 -7.41 -12.40 19.86
CA LEU A 176 -7.22 -13.73 19.27
C LEU A 176 -8.54 -14.43 18.93
N GLU A 177 -9.67 -14.02 19.51
CA GLU A 177 -10.98 -14.62 19.22
C GLU A 177 -11.35 -14.55 17.72
N PRO A 178 -11.11 -13.45 16.99
CA PRO A 178 -11.31 -13.43 15.53
C PRO A 178 -10.51 -14.49 14.77
N LEU A 179 -9.30 -14.85 15.25
CA LEU A 179 -8.49 -15.90 14.65
C LEU A 179 -9.10 -17.28 14.89
N LEU A 180 -9.59 -17.54 16.10
CA LEU A 180 -10.31 -18.77 16.43
C LEU A 180 -11.57 -18.90 15.58
N ASP A 181 -12.40 -17.87 15.55
CA ASP A 181 -13.63 -17.87 14.77
C ASP A 181 -13.35 -18.05 13.28
N PHE A 182 -12.34 -17.36 12.75
CA PHE A 182 -11.88 -17.55 11.38
C PHE A 182 -11.55 -19.01 11.06
N LEU A 183 -10.79 -19.69 11.93
CA LEU A 183 -10.43 -21.10 11.74
C LEU A 183 -11.63 -22.05 11.89
N ARG A 184 -12.62 -21.72 12.73
CA ARG A 184 -13.82 -22.55 12.96
C ARG A 184 -14.85 -22.44 11.84
N VAL A 185 -15.05 -21.23 11.30
CA VAL A 185 -16.02 -21.01 10.21
C VAL A 185 -15.48 -21.44 8.85
N HIS A 186 -14.19 -21.80 8.77
CA HIS A 186 -13.54 -22.15 7.52
C HIS A 186 -14.10 -23.45 6.92
N LYS A 187 -14.81 -23.32 5.80
CA LYS A 187 -15.45 -24.44 5.10
C LYS A 187 -15.28 -24.30 3.60
N HIS A 188 -15.13 -25.42 2.90
CA HIS A 188 -15.12 -25.44 1.45
C HIS A 188 -16.05 -26.53 0.91
N LYS A 189 -17.00 -26.17 0.05
CA LYS A 189 -18.04 -27.08 -0.49
C LYS A 189 -18.71 -27.92 0.61
N GLY A 190 -19.08 -27.29 1.72
CA GLY A 190 -19.74 -27.93 2.87
C GLY A 190 -18.82 -28.75 3.79
N HIS A 191 -17.55 -28.96 3.45
CA HIS A 191 -16.59 -29.67 4.28
C HIS A 191 -15.89 -28.70 5.23
N VAL A 192 -15.85 -29.03 6.52
CA VAL A 192 -15.15 -28.24 7.54
C VAL A 192 -13.64 -28.42 7.40
N LEU A 193 -12.90 -27.33 7.55
CA LEU A 193 -11.45 -27.30 7.51
C LEU A 193 -10.92 -26.70 8.82
N MET A 194 -9.66 -27.00 9.15
CA MET A 194 -8.94 -26.50 10.33
C MET A 194 -9.55 -26.92 11.67
N LEU A 195 -10.59 -26.24 12.17
CA LEU A 195 -11.18 -26.47 13.49
C LEU A 195 -12.66 -26.81 13.37
N ASN A 196 -13.14 -27.77 14.18
CA ASN A 196 -14.56 -28.06 14.30
C ASN A 196 -15.20 -27.43 15.55
N ASP A 197 -16.50 -27.68 15.72
CA ASP A 197 -17.33 -27.06 16.76
C ASP A 197 -16.99 -27.50 18.21
N ARG A 198 -16.06 -28.47 18.39
CA ARG A 198 -15.59 -28.90 19.72
C ARG A 198 -14.76 -27.83 20.41
N ILE A 199 -14.08 -26.97 19.64
CA ILE A 199 -13.25 -25.89 20.15
C ILE A 199 -14.03 -24.58 20.04
N GLN A 200 -14.45 -24.02 21.17
CA GLN A 200 -15.26 -22.79 21.22
C GLN A 200 -14.57 -21.60 21.89
N ARG A 201 -13.43 -21.82 22.54
CA ARG A 201 -12.67 -20.77 23.25
C ARG A 201 -11.18 -20.96 23.05
N ILE A 202 -10.43 -19.87 23.14
CA ILE A 202 -8.96 -19.91 23.02
C ILE A 202 -8.32 -20.87 24.02
N SER A 203 -8.80 -20.93 25.26
CA SER A 203 -8.26 -21.86 26.27
C SER A 203 -8.45 -23.33 25.90
N GLN A 204 -9.54 -23.67 25.18
CA GLN A 204 -9.75 -25.02 24.67
C GLN A 204 -8.81 -25.31 23.51
N LEU A 205 -8.62 -24.35 22.60
CA LEU A 205 -7.69 -24.44 21.49
C LEU A 205 -6.26 -24.72 21.98
N GLU A 206 -5.77 -23.95 22.96
CA GLU A 206 -4.45 -24.16 23.58
C GLU A 206 -4.33 -25.59 24.15
N SER A 207 -5.34 -26.05 24.89
CA SER A 207 -5.32 -27.38 25.50
C SER A 207 -5.39 -28.52 24.47
N SER A 208 -6.14 -28.33 23.39
CA SER A 208 -6.25 -29.29 22.28
C SER A 208 -4.96 -29.32 21.46
N LEU A 209 -4.33 -28.17 21.21
CA LEU A 209 -3.04 -28.08 20.51
C LEU A 209 -1.95 -28.86 21.25
N ILE A 210 -1.83 -28.69 22.57
CA ILE A 210 -0.85 -29.43 23.37
C ILE A 210 -1.02 -30.95 23.23
N LYS A 211 -2.27 -31.44 23.27
CA LYS A 211 -2.58 -32.88 23.10
C LYS A 211 -2.27 -33.36 21.69
N ALA A 212 -2.64 -32.58 20.68
CA ALA A 212 -2.40 -32.91 19.27
C ALA A 212 -0.90 -32.96 18.97
N GLU A 213 -0.13 -31.97 19.45
CA GLU A 213 1.32 -31.93 19.29
C GLU A 213 2.01 -33.13 19.96
N ASP A 214 1.66 -33.45 21.21
CA ASP A 214 2.20 -34.63 21.91
C ASP A 214 1.89 -35.93 21.15
N TYR A 215 0.66 -36.08 20.64
CA TYR A 215 0.26 -37.23 19.85
C TYR A 215 1.03 -37.33 18.51
N ILE A 216 1.06 -36.26 17.71
CA ILE A 216 1.73 -36.26 16.40
C ILE A 216 3.24 -36.43 16.53
N SER A 217 3.85 -35.87 17.58
CA SER A 217 5.31 -35.96 17.81
C SER A 217 5.83 -37.39 17.96
N LYS A 218 4.94 -38.35 18.29
CA LYS A 218 5.26 -39.78 18.45
C LYS A 218 5.16 -40.56 17.13
N LEU A 219 4.56 -39.97 16.10
CA LEU A 219 4.40 -40.61 14.79
C LEU A 219 5.66 -40.43 13.93
N PRO A 220 5.95 -41.35 12.99
CA PRO A 220 6.97 -41.15 11.98
C PRO A 220 6.72 -39.86 11.16
N PRO A 221 7.74 -39.06 10.83
CA PRO A 221 7.57 -37.75 10.16
C PRO A 221 6.77 -37.79 8.85
N ASN A 222 6.94 -38.86 8.07
CA ASN A 222 6.31 -39.03 6.76
C ASN A 222 4.96 -39.76 6.82
N THR A 223 4.41 -39.98 8.02
CA THR A 223 3.08 -40.60 8.17
C THR A 223 2.04 -39.72 7.48
N PRO A 224 1.25 -40.25 6.53
CA PRO A 224 0.19 -39.51 5.86
C PRO A 224 -0.89 -39.04 6.84
N SER A 225 -1.40 -37.83 6.64
CA SER A 225 -2.47 -37.22 7.44
C SER A 225 -3.74 -38.07 7.55
N SER A 226 -4.04 -38.87 6.52
CA SER A 226 -5.18 -39.79 6.50
C SER A 226 -5.12 -40.88 7.57
N GLU A 227 -3.94 -41.25 8.06
CA GLU A 227 -3.78 -42.32 9.05
C GLU A 227 -4.14 -41.88 10.47
N PHE A 228 -4.00 -40.59 10.77
CA PHE A 228 -4.23 -40.01 12.10
C PHE A 228 -5.32 -38.94 12.12
N GLU A 229 -6.06 -38.79 11.02
CA GLU A 229 -7.14 -37.81 10.86
C GLU A 229 -8.22 -37.96 11.93
N TYR A 230 -8.74 -39.18 12.15
CA TYR A 230 -9.82 -39.41 13.11
C TYR A 230 -9.41 -39.04 14.55
N ALA A 231 -8.17 -39.35 14.94
CA ALA A 231 -7.64 -38.97 16.24
C ALA A 231 -7.55 -37.44 16.41
N LEU A 232 -7.18 -36.72 15.34
CA LEU A 232 -7.15 -35.26 15.35
C LEU A 232 -8.55 -34.63 15.39
N GLN A 233 -9.52 -35.22 14.67
CA GLN A 233 -10.91 -34.76 14.68
C GLN A 233 -11.54 -34.86 16.08
N GLU A 234 -11.22 -35.91 16.84
CA GLU A 234 -11.64 -36.04 18.23
C GLU A 234 -11.11 -34.91 19.12
N LEU A 235 -9.91 -34.42 18.85
CA LEU A 235 -9.30 -33.27 19.52
C LEU A 235 -9.81 -31.92 19.03
N GLY A 236 -10.58 -31.91 17.94
CA GLY A 236 -11.20 -30.72 17.35
C GLY A 236 -10.54 -30.20 16.08
N PHE A 237 -9.58 -30.94 15.52
CA PHE A 237 -8.82 -30.55 14.33
C PHE A 237 -9.29 -31.31 13.09
N GLU A 238 -9.81 -30.58 12.11
CA GLU A 238 -10.20 -31.09 10.80
C GLU A 238 -9.03 -31.07 9.81
N ARG A 239 -9.26 -31.47 8.56
CA ARG A 239 -8.24 -31.44 7.49
C ARG A 239 -7.74 -30.02 7.20
N GLY A 240 -6.53 -29.92 6.65
CA GLY A 240 -5.95 -28.65 6.17
C GLY A 240 -4.68 -28.18 6.88
N TRP A 241 -4.18 -28.94 7.86
CA TRP A 241 -2.95 -28.60 8.62
C TRP A 241 -1.65 -29.07 7.93
N GLY A 242 -1.74 -30.07 7.06
CA GLY A 242 -0.59 -30.69 6.41
C GLY A 242 -0.93 -32.03 5.76
N ASP A 243 -0.12 -32.45 4.80
CA ASP A 243 -0.21 -33.77 4.16
C ASP A 243 0.45 -34.89 4.97
N THR A 244 1.44 -34.54 5.79
CA THR A 244 2.28 -35.45 6.58
C THR A 244 2.33 -35.03 8.06
N ALA A 245 2.65 -35.97 8.95
CA ALA A 245 2.78 -35.71 10.39
C ALA A 245 3.73 -34.54 10.70
N VAL A 246 4.90 -34.48 10.04
CA VAL A 246 5.84 -33.36 10.23
C VAL A 246 5.23 -32.02 9.85
N ARG A 247 4.49 -31.96 8.74
CA ARG A 247 3.89 -30.72 8.25
C ARG A 247 2.75 -30.24 9.14
N VAL A 248 1.89 -31.16 9.57
CA VAL A 248 0.81 -30.89 10.54
C VAL A 248 1.41 -30.32 11.83
N LEU A 249 2.45 -30.96 12.37
CA LEU A 249 3.12 -30.53 13.59
C LEU A 249 3.74 -29.13 13.45
N GLU A 250 4.41 -28.84 12.33
CA GLU A 250 4.93 -27.49 12.07
C GLU A 250 3.81 -26.43 12.06
N THR A 251 2.70 -26.70 11.38
CA THR A 251 1.59 -25.73 11.27
C THR A 251 0.90 -25.52 12.61
N MET A 252 0.73 -26.59 13.41
CA MET A 252 0.19 -26.48 14.77
C MET A 252 1.11 -25.68 15.68
N ARG A 253 2.44 -25.91 15.61
CA ARG A 253 3.41 -25.13 16.38
C ARG A 253 3.39 -23.64 16.03
N LEU A 254 3.26 -23.28 14.75
CA LEU A 254 3.09 -21.87 14.36
C LEU A 254 1.87 -21.24 15.03
N LEU A 255 0.76 -21.98 15.14
CA LEU A 255 -0.42 -21.49 15.84
C LEU A 255 -0.18 -21.37 17.35
N SER A 256 0.44 -22.38 17.97
CA SER A 256 0.83 -22.34 19.39
C SER A 256 1.73 -21.14 19.70
N ASP A 257 2.72 -20.87 18.85
CA ASP A 257 3.61 -19.71 18.96
C ASP A 257 2.82 -18.39 18.86
N ILE A 258 1.85 -18.28 17.94
CA ILE A 258 0.98 -17.10 17.84
C ILE A 258 0.11 -16.91 19.08
N LEU A 259 -0.43 -17.98 19.67
CA LEU A 259 -1.25 -17.88 20.88
C LEU A 259 -0.43 -17.45 22.11
N GLN A 260 0.85 -17.85 22.18
CA GLN A 260 1.73 -17.52 23.30
C GLN A 260 2.43 -16.16 23.14
N ALA A 261 3.05 -15.93 21.98
CA ALA A 261 3.86 -14.75 21.68
C ALA A 261 3.81 -14.41 20.18
N PRO A 262 2.76 -13.71 19.72
CA PRO A 262 2.61 -13.37 18.31
C PRO A 262 3.77 -12.52 17.78
N ASP A 263 4.41 -12.99 16.70
CA ASP A 263 5.37 -12.22 15.93
C ASP A 263 4.96 -12.12 14.44
N PRO A 264 5.41 -11.08 13.72
CA PRO A 264 4.96 -10.81 12.35
C PRO A 264 5.33 -11.93 11.38
N SER A 265 6.48 -12.58 11.59
CA SER A 265 6.99 -13.59 10.67
C SER A 265 6.26 -14.92 10.83
N THR A 266 5.92 -15.30 12.07
CA THR A 266 5.13 -16.49 12.37
C THR A 266 3.68 -16.31 11.93
N LEU A 267 3.09 -15.12 12.15
CA LEU A 267 1.74 -14.81 11.66
C LEU A 267 1.65 -14.92 10.13
N GLU A 268 2.60 -14.33 9.41
CA GLU A 268 2.67 -14.41 7.95
C GLU A 268 2.81 -15.85 7.45
N LYS A 269 3.72 -16.63 8.06
CA LYS A 269 3.93 -18.04 7.72
C LYS A 269 2.69 -18.88 8.00
N PHE A 270 2.01 -18.66 9.12
CA PHE A 270 0.80 -19.37 9.49
C PHE A 270 -0.34 -19.07 8.52
N LEU A 271 -0.71 -17.80 8.37
CA LEU A 271 -1.80 -17.37 7.47
C LEU A 271 -1.51 -17.77 6.01
N GLY A 272 -0.26 -17.68 5.56
CA GLY A 272 0.15 -18.11 4.22
C GLY A 272 0.09 -19.63 3.99
N ARG A 273 0.09 -20.44 5.06
CA ARG A 273 -0.10 -21.88 4.99
C ARG A 273 -1.58 -22.27 4.96
N LEU A 274 -2.49 -21.45 5.47
CA LEU A 274 -3.90 -21.83 5.54
C LEU A 274 -4.50 -22.09 4.15
N PRO A 275 -5.26 -23.17 3.97
CA PRO A 275 -5.84 -23.53 2.67
C PRO A 275 -7.06 -22.65 2.37
N MET A 276 -6.83 -21.46 1.81
CA MET A 276 -7.89 -20.46 1.54
C MET A 276 -8.28 -20.35 0.06
N LEU A 277 -7.32 -20.54 -0.85
CA LEU A 277 -7.50 -20.24 -2.28
C LEU A 277 -7.84 -21.50 -3.07
N PHE A 278 -9.13 -21.68 -3.37
CA PHE A 278 -9.62 -22.80 -4.18
C PHE A 278 -10.26 -22.33 -5.49
N ASN A 279 -11.08 -21.29 -5.44
CA ASN A 279 -11.73 -20.69 -6.61
C ASN A 279 -11.27 -19.24 -6.74
N VAL A 280 -10.78 -18.87 -7.92
CA VAL A 280 -10.28 -17.52 -8.21
C VAL A 280 -11.04 -16.96 -9.41
N VAL A 281 -11.51 -15.72 -9.30
CA VAL A 281 -12.13 -14.98 -10.40
C VAL A 281 -11.23 -13.79 -10.74
N ILE A 282 -10.87 -13.67 -12.01
CA ILE A 282 -10.09 -12.55 -12.56
C ILE A 282 -10.98 -11.81 -13.56
N LEU A 283 -11.05 -10.48 -13.45
CA LEU A 283 -11.85 -9.64 -14.34
C LEU A 283 -10.94 -8.93 -15.36
N SER A 284 -11.30 -9.02 -16.64
CA SER A 284 -10.61 -8.34 -17.74
C SER A 284 -11.62 -7.96 -18.84
N VAL A 285 -12.44 -6.93 -18.57
CA VAL A 285 -13.66 -6.63 -19.34
C VAL A 285 -13.41 -6.04 -20.74
N HIS A 286 -12.29 -5.33 -20.94
CA HIS A 286 -12.04 -4.61 -22.20
C HIS A 286 -11.07 -5.38 -23.11
N GLY A 287 -11.11 -5.02 -24.39
CA GLY A 287 -10.26 -5.60 -25.42
C GLY A 287 -10.68 -7.01 -25.83
N TYR A 288 -9.95 -7.57 -26.79
CA TYR A 288 -10.12 -8.94 -27.24
C TYR A 288 -9.24 -9.86 -26.39
N PHE A 289 -9.85 -10.60 -25.47
CA PHE A 289 -9.14 -11.57 -24.64
C PHE A 289 -9.14 -12.95 -25.32
N GLY A 290 -7.96 -13.45 -25.68
CA GLY A 290 -7.81 -14.72 -26.37
C GLY A 290 -6.39 -15.26 -26.29
N GLN A 291 -6.24 -16.56 -26.53
CA GLN A 291 -4.93 -17.25 -26.44
C GLN A 291 -4.09 -17.14 -27.72
N ALA A 292 -4.70 -16.80 -28.84
CA ALA A 292 -4.05 -16.63 -30.13
C ALA A 292 -4.81 -15.61 -30.98
N ASN A 293 -4.13 -15.00 -31.95
CA ASN A 293 -4.70 -14.10 -32.97
C ASN A 293 -5.42 -12.84 -32.42
N VAL A 294 -5.16 -12.45 -31.17
CA VAL A 294 -5.74 -11.23 -30.56
C VAL A 294 -4.72 -10.13 -30.31
N LEU A 295 -3.43 -10.47 -30.27
CA LEU A 295 -2.36 -9.50 -29.98
C LEU A 295 -2.26 -8.47 -31.11
N GLY A 296 -2.32 -7.18 -30.74
CA GLY A 296 -2.28 -6.06 -31.69
C GLY A 296 -3.65 -5.58 -32.16
N LEU A 297 -4.75 -6.21 -31.74
CA LEU A 297 -6.09 -5.65 -31.87
C LEU A 297 -6.28 -4.45 -30.93
N PRO A 298 -7.24 -3.55 -31.22
CA PRO A 298 -7.56 -2.42 -30.33
C PRO A 298 -7.78 -2.89 -28.89
N ASP A 299 -7.18 -2.18 -27.94
CA ASP A 299 -7.23 -2.46 -26.50
C ASP A 299 -6.71 -3.86 -26.08
N THR A 300 -6.02 -4.59 -26.98
CA THR A 300 -5.39 -5.88 -26.68
C THR A 300 -3.88 -5.79 -26.73
N GLY A 301 -3.24 -5.95 -25.57
CA GLY A 301 -1.78 -5.92 -25.45
C GLY A 301 -1.25 -6.73 -24.27
N GLY A 302 -0.30 -6.14 -23.54
CA GLY A 302 0.41 -6.80 -22.46
C GLY A 302 -0.48 -7.35 -21.33
N GLN A 303 -1.67 -6.78 -21.13
CA GLN A 303 -2.65 -7.26 -20.14
C GLN A 303 -3.06 -8.72 -20.38
N VAL A 304 -3.35 -9.10 -21.62
CA VAL A 304 -3.78 -10.47 -21.95
C VAL A 304 -2.66 -11.47 -21.68
N VAL A 305 -1.44 -11.13 -22.12
CA VAL A 305 -0.26 -11.97 -21.89
C VAL A 305 0.01 -12.10 -20.39
N TYR A 306 -0.05 -10.99 -19.65
CA TYR A 306 0.14 -10.96 -18.20
C TYR A 306 -0.83 -11.88 -17.48
N ILE A 307 -2.13 -11.79 -17.78
CA ILE A 307 -3.15 -12.62 -17.12
C ILE A 307 -2.97 -14.09 -17.50
N LEU A 308 -2.71 -14.41 -18.78
CA LEU A 308 -2.52 -15.80 -19.20
C LEU A 308 -1.30 -16.45 -18.55
N ASP A 309 -0.20 -15.73 -18.35
CA ASP A 309 0.97 -16.24 -17.63
C ASP A 309 0.71 -16.32 -16.12
N GLN A 310 0.01 -15.33 -15.56
CA GLN A 310 -0.38 -15.30 -14.15
C GLN A 310 -1.23 -16.52 -13.77
N VAL A 311 -2.26 -16.86 -14.56
CA VAL A 311 -3.16 -17.98 -14.21
C VAL A 311 -2.45 -19.32 -14.23
N ARG A 312 -1.49 -19.54 -15.15
CA ARG A 312 -0.70 -20.78 -15.18
C ARG A 312 0.19 -20.90 -13.95
N ALA A 313 0.87 -19.81 -13.56
CA ALA A 313 1.70 -19.79 -12.37
C ALA A 313 0.86 -19.97 -11.10
N LEU A 314 -0.28 -19.29 -11.03
CA LEU A 314 -1.19 -19.32 -9.89
C LEU A 314 -1.82 -20.70 -9.72
N GLU A 315 -2.28 -21.34 -10.80
CA GLU A 315 -2.85 -22.69 -10.77
C GLU A 315 -1.85 -23.70 -10.21
N ASN A 316 -0.59 -23.67 -10.69
CA ASN A 316 0.46 -24.55 -10.19
C ASN A 316 0.72 -24.36 -8.68
N GLU A 317 0.79 -23.11 -8.22
CA GLU A 317 0.96 -22.80 -6.80
C GLU A 317 -0.25 -23.25 -5.97
N MET A 318 -1.48 -23.05 -6.47
CA MET A 318 -2.71 -23.52 -5.83
C MET A 318 -2.71 -25.04 -5.67
N ILE A 319 -2.41 -25.79 -6.74
CA ILE A 319 -2.33 -27.25 -6.70
C ILE A 319 -1.30 -27.71 -5.66
N GLN A 320 -0.11 -27.10 -5.67
CA GLN A 320 0.94 -27.45 -4.72
C GLN A 320 0.54 -27.16 -3.27
N ARG A 321 -0.08 -26.01 -3.00
CA ARG A 321 -0.53 -25.65 -1.64
C ARG A 321 -1.64 -26.57 -1.14
N ILE A 322 -2.65 -26.83 -1.97
CA ILE A 322 -3.77 -27.73 -1.63
C ILE A 322 -3.22 -29.12 -1.28
N LYS A 323 -2.31 -29.65 -2.11
CA LYS A 323 -1.65 -30.94 -1.84
C LYS A 323 -0.88 -30.94 -0.53
N LYS A 324 -0.03 -29.93 -0.29
CA LYS A 324 0.78 -29.81 0.94
C LYS A 324 -0.06 -29.69 2.21
N GLN A 325 -1.33 -29.33 2.10
CA GLN A 325 -2.28 -29.28 3.23
C GLN A 325 -3.11 -30.55 3.40
N GLY A 326 -2.80 -31.62 2.66
CA GLY A 326 -3.50 -32.90 2.76
C GLY A 326 -4.91 -32.86 2.15
N LEU A 327 -5.18 -31.91 1.25
CA LEU A 327 -6.48 -31.75 0.62
C LEU A 327 -6.44 -32.27 -0.83
N ASN A 328 -7.55 -32.85 -1.28
CA ASN A 328 -7.74 -33.30 -2.66
C ASN A 328 -8.84 -32.48 -3.34
N ILE A 329 -8.60 -31.18 -3.48
CA ILE A 329 -9.53 -30.23 -4.10
C ILE A 329 -8.95 -29.78 -5.43
N ALA A 330 -9.72 -29.90 -6.50
CA ALA A 330 -9.34 -29.30 -7.79
C ALA A 330 -9.58 -27.78 -7.72
N PRO A 331 -8.54 -26.94 -7.91
CA PRO A 331 -8.73 -25.50 -7.97
C PRO A 331 -9.43 -25.08 -9.27
N GLN A 332 -10.08 -23.92 -9.25
CA GLN A 332 -10.74 -23.35 -10.43
C GLN A 332 -10.36 -21.87 -10.58
N ILE A 333 -9.91 -21.48 -11.77
CA ILE A 333 -9.66 -20.10 -12.12
C ILE A 333 -10.59 -19.71 -13.28
N LEU A 334 -11.39 -18.67 -13.09
CA LEU A 334 -12.28 -18.12 -14.10
C LEU A 334 -11.81 -16.72 -14.48
N ILE A 335 -11.51 -16.52 -15.76
CA ILE A 335 -11.28 -15.19 -16.33
C ILE A 335 -12.60 -14.73 -16.93
N VAL A 336 -13.18 -13.67 -16.39
CA VAL A 336 -14.39 -13.02 -16.91
C VAL A 336 -13.95 -11.84 -17.76
N THR A 337 -14.25 -11.94 -19.04
CA THR A 337 -13.95 -10.95 -20.08
C THR A 337 -15.21 -10.60 -20.83
#